data_AF-A0A3N1XGW4-F1
#
_entry.id   AF-A0A3N1XGW4-F1
#
_cell.length_a   1.000
_cell.length_b   1.000
_cell.length_c   1.000
_cell.angle_alpha   90.00
_cell.angle_beta   90.00
_cell.angle_gamma   90.00
#
_symmetry.space_group_name_H-M   'P 1'
#
loop_
_entity.id
_entity.type
_entity.pdbx_description
1 polymer ?
#
loop_
_entity_poly.entity_id
_entity_poly.type
_entity_poly.pdbx_seq_one_letter_code
_entity_poly.pdbx_strand_id
1 'polypeptide(L)' 'MYKYTQVDINLMTSHINSTARDSLNGRSPFDLANLLLDKRIPLLTGLENVSPDEVMLKPALLEK' A
#
# COMPACT_ATOMS: atom_id res chain seq x y z
N MET A 1 23.34 -8.52 -4.39
CA MET A 1 22.46 -8.27 -3.23
C MET A 1 21.45 -7.22 -3.65
N TYR A 2 20.15 -7.45 -3.48
CA TYR A 2 19.13 -6.45 -3.82
C TYR A 2 19.19 -5.28 -2.83
N LYS A 3 18.97 -4.05 -3.33
CA LYS A 3 19.00 -2.83 -2.51
C LYS A 3 17.88 -2.79 -1.44
N TYR A 4 16.74 -3.40 -1.75
CA TYR A 4 15.54 -3.38 -0.92
C TYR A 4 15.15 -4.80 -0.52
N THR A 5 14.66 -4.94 0.70
CA THR A 5 14.11 -6.17 1.26
C THR A 5 12.62 -6.29 0.93
N GLN A 6 12.02 -7.46 1.17
CA GLN A 6 10.56 -7.61 1.04
C GLN A 6 9.78 -6.66 1.95
N VAL A 7 10.32 -6.35 3.15
CA VAL A 7 9.72 -5.40 4.08
C VAL A 7 9.67 -3.99 3.46
N ASP A 8 10.77 -3.56 2.84
CA ASP A 8 10.83 -2.25 2.17
C ASP A 8 9.81 -2.17 1.00
N ILE A 9 9.64 -3.26 0.25
CA ILE A 9 8.66 -3.34 -0.84
C ILE A 9 7.23 -3.32 -0.32
N ASN A 10 6.94 -4.06 0.75
CA ASN A 10 5.62 -4.10 1.38
C ASN A 10 5.24 -2.71 1.92
N LEU A 11 6.20 -2.02 2.55
CA LEU A 11 6.01 -0.64 3.03
C LEU A 11 5.63 0.28 1.87
N MET A 12 6.48 0.35 0.84
CA MET A 12 6.23 1.21 -0.34
C MET A 12 4.86 0.93 -0.98
N THR A 13 4.54 -0.34 -1.21
CA THR A 13 3.29 -0.73 -1.88
C THR A 13 2.06 -0.49 -1.02
N SER A 14 2.16 -0.60 0.31
CA SER A 14 1.09 -0.24 1.25
C SER A 14 0.76 1.25 1.18
N HIS A 15 1.76 2.13 1.16
CA HIS A 15 1.54 3.57 0.98
C HIS A 15 0.93 3.89 -0.39
N ILE A 16 1.43 3.29 -1.49
CA ILE A 16 0.90 3.52 -2.84
C ILE A 16 -0.57 3.07 -2.98
N ASN A 17 -0.91 1.93 -2.39
CA ASN A 17 -2.24 1.34 -2.51
C ASN A 17 -3.25 1.90 -1.51
N SER A 18 -2.80 2.68 -0.52
CA SER A 18 -3.67 3.41 0.42
C SER A 18 -4.02 4.82 -0.07
N THR A 19 -3.40 5.28 -1.16
CA THR A 19 -3.75 6.57 -1.79
C THR A 19 -5.08 6.49 -2.54
N ALA A 20 -6.02 7.38 -2.19
CA ALA A 20 -7.26 7.56 -2.93
C ALA A 20 -7.02 7.99 -4.39
N ARG A 21 -7.87 7.51 -5.31
CA ARG A 21 -7.76 7.82 -6.74
C ARG A 21 -9.09 8.30 -7.31
N ASP A 22 -9.05 9.35 -8.13
CA ASP A 22 -10.23 9.86 -8.83
C ASP A 22 -10.84 8.79 -9.76
N SER A 23 -10.00 7.99 -10.43
CA SER A 23 -10.43 6.87 -11.27
C SER A 23 -11.15 5.76 -10.49
N LEU A 24 -11.05 5.76 -9.16
CA LEU A 24 -11.70 4.84 -8.24
C LEU A 24 -12.78 5.54 -7.41
N ASN A 25 -13.32 6.66 -7.90
CA ASN A 25 -14.32 7.48 -7.20
C ASN A 25 -13.88 7.93 -5.79
N GLY A 26 -12.60 8.34 -5.67
CA GLY A 26 -12.03 8.79 -4.40
C GLY A 26 -11.71 7.67 -3.41
N ARG A 27 -11.77 6.39 -3.82
CA ARG A 27 -11.35 5.24 -3.01
C ARG A 27 -9.90 4.87 -3.29
N SER A 28 -9.25 4.23 -2.32
CA SER A 28 -7.92 3.67 -2.51
C SER A 28 -8.02 2.27 -3.15
N PRO A 29 -6.96 1.80 -3.85
CA PRO A 29 -6.86 0.40 -4.23
C PRO A 29 -7.06 -0.57 -3.06
N PHE A 30 -6.60 -0.22 -1.85
CA PHE A 30 -6.79 -1.03 -0.65
C PHE A 30 -8.27 -1.16 -0.27
N ASP A 31 -9.04 -0.07 -0.34
CA ASP A 31 -10.49 -0.08 -0.09
C ASP A 31 -11.21 -1.02 -1.05
N LEU A 32 -10.85 -0.95 -2.34
CA LEU A 32 -11.45 -1.81 -3.35
C LEU A 32 -11.01 -3.27 -3.20
N ALA A 33 -9.75 -3.53 -2.86
CA ALA A 33 -9.27 -4.87 -2.60
C ALA A 33 -10.03 -5.53 -1.44
N ASN A 34 -10.27 -4.79 -0.35
CA ASN A 34 -11.06 -5.27 0.78
C ASN A 34 -12.52 -5.57 0.43
N LEU A 35 -13.08 -4.86 -0.55
CA LEU A 35 -14.47 -5.04 -1.01
C LEU A 35 -14.61 -6.18 -2.02
N LEU A 36 -13.64 -6.31 -2.93
CA LEU A 36 -13.76 -7.13 -4.14
C LEU A 36 -12.99 -8.45 -4.09
N LEU A 37 -11.96 -8.56 -3.25
CA LEU A 37 -11.09 -9.73 -3.17
C LEU A 37 -11.36 -10.57 -1.93
N ASP A 38 -10.86 -11.80 -1.94
CA ASP A 38 -10.83 -12.65 -0.77
C ASP A 38 -9.95 -12.00 0.32
N LYS A 39 -10.47 -11.93 1.55
CA LYS A 39 -9.83 -11.28 2.69
C LYS A 39 -8.46 -11.87 3.05
N ARG A 40 -8.16 -13.09 2.57
CA ARG A 40 -6.83 -13.71 2.73
C ARG A 40 -5.77 -13.07 1.85
N ILE A 41 -6.13 -12.41 0.75
CA ILE A 41 -5.15 -11.86 -0.20
C ILE A 41 -4.29 -10.75 0.45
N PRO A 42 -4.85 -9.69 1.08
CA PRO A 42 -4.04 -8.70 1.77
C PRO A 42 -3.16 -9.29 2.88
N LEU A 43 -3.67 -10.30 3.60
CA LEU A 43 -2.92 -11.00 4.65
C LEU A 43 -1.71 -11.75 4.09
N LEU A 44 -1.87 -12.45 2.97
CA LEU A 44 -0.82 -13.26 2.36
C LEU A 44 0.26 -12.42 1.67
N THR A 45 -0.06 -11.19 1.25
CA THR A 45 0.90 -10.28 0.63
C THR A 45 1.69 -9.44 1.64
N GLY A 46 1.24 -9.40 2.91
CA GLY A 46 1.83 -8.56 3.94
C GLY A 46 1.66 -7.06 3.66
N LEU A 47 0.59 -6.69 2.96
CA LEU A 47 0.22 -5.31 2.68
C LEU A 47 -0.70 -4.79 3.77
N GLU A 48 -0.49 -3.54 4.15
CA GLU A 48 -1.25 -2.89 5.21
C GLU A 48 -1.99 -1.66 4.69
N ASN A 49 -3.12 -1.35 5.32
CA ASN A 49 -3.82 -0.10 5.06
C ASN A 49 -3.10 1.01 5.83
N VAL A 50 -2.71 2.07 5.12
CA VAL A 50 -2.06 3.24 5.71
C VAL A 50 -3.09 4.37 5.81
N SER A 51 -3.16 5.02 6.97
CA SER A 51 -4.03 6.19 7.15
C SER A 51 -3.71 7.27 6.10
N PRO A 52 -4.71 7.97 5.54
CA PRO A 52 -4.47 9.02 4.54
C PRO A 52 -3.44 10.07 4.95
N ASP A 53 -3.40 10.45 6.25
CA ASP A 53 -2.46 11.43 6.79
C ASP A 53 -1.02 10.90 6.90
N GLU A 54 -0.83 9.58 6.86
CA GLU A 54 0.46 8.89 6.98
C GLU A 54 1.00 8.42 5.63
N VAL A 55 0.25 8.60 4.54
CA VAL A 55 0.68 8.22 3.19
C VAL A 55 1.89 9.06 2.76
N MET A 56 3.03 8.41 2.50
CA MET A 56 4.23 9.04 1.96
C MET A 56 4.61 8.44 0.60
N LEU A 57 4.50 9.24 -0.46
CA LEU A 57 4.80 8.83 -1.85
C LEU A 57 6.15 9.36 -2.34
N LYS A 58 7.11 9.54 -1.41
CA LYS A 58 8.46 10.05 -1.70
C LYS A 58 9.51 8.98 -1.40
N PRO A 59 10.68 9.02 -2.07
CA PRO A 59 11.77 8.07 -1.82
C PRO A 59 12.24 8.03 -0.36
N ALA A 60 12.12 9.15 0.36
CA ALA A 60 12.42 9.27 1.80
C ALA A 60 11.72 8.21 2.67
N LEU A 61 10.63 7.59 2.19
CA LEU A 61 9.99 6.45 2.85
C LEU A 61 10.93 5.27 3.09
N LEU A 62 11.92 5.06 2.21
CA LEU A 62 12.86 3.95 2.27
C LEU A 62 14.29 4.38 2.64
N GLU A 63 14.50 5.66 2.89
CA GLU A 63 15.78 6.18 3.35
C GLU A 63 15.89 5.90 4.86
N LYS A 64 17.00 5.27 5.27
CA LYS A 64 17.30 4.96 6.67
C LYS A 64 18.31 5.96 7.22
#